data_AF-A0A497GXU7-F1
#
_entry.id   AF-A0A497GXU7-F1
#
_cell.length_a   1.000
_cell.length_b   1.000
_cell.length_c   1.000
_cell.angle_alpha   90.00
_cell.angle_beta   90.00
_cell.angle_gamma   90.00
#
_symmetry.space_group_name_H-M   'P 1'
#
loop_
_entity.id
_entity.type
_entity.pdbx_description
1 polymer ?
#
loop_
_entity_poly.entity_id
_entity_poly.type
_entity_poly.pdbx_seq_one_letter_code
_entity_poly.pdbx_strand_id
1 'polypeptide(L)'
;MRRIIDSIFGWILATVVVFEILYIFYGLVFYPTSIFKFGSLPLFLLAPLPNPIILLTFISGVALLAYILSVSVIVSASASYSFFGCSECRRGLARLMGVIAAFSMLEAVIRLFFERFPNPMEGMETWKIWMYLLNASFYEEVVSRVLLIGVPVALLSIRDRGWYKLILGKIPKDRRGPLLWIFVAISSITFGYAHVPGWGLLKLISAIPAGVALSLAFVYYGIWASIALHFAVDFMSAMMTGPHGSIFTIPFGILLVAFAGYGIYVILASLVSRLGKPKAARRRVVRVRACPSCGGVRFLYLGEGLYRCLDCGMVLREEDLVIKEIVVE
;
A
#
# COMPACT_ATOMS: atom_id res chain seq x y z
N MET A 1 14.44 -17.70 -6.90
CA MET A 1 13.92 -16.95 -8.06
C MET A 1 13.14 -15.68 -7.69
N ARG A 2 11.98 -15.74 -7.00
CA ARG A 2 11.16 -14.54 -6.68
C ARG A 2 11.93 -13.36 -6.05
N ARG A 3 12.70 -13.61 -4.98
CA ARG A 3 13.52 -12.56 -4.32
C ARG A 3 14.52 -11.87 -5.25
N ILE A 4 15.05 -12.59 -6.24
CA ILE A 4 16.00 -12.05 -7.22
C ILE A 4 15.27 -11.10 -8.17
N ILE A 5 14.12 -11.53 -8.71
CA ILE A 5 13.27 -10.69 -9.56
C ILE A 5 12.85 -9.42 -8.82
N ASP A 6 12.40 -9.54 -7.57
CA ASP A 6 12.04 -8.38 -6.74
C ASP A 6 13.21 -7.41 -6.54
N SER A 7 14.44 -7.93 -6.45
CA SER A 7 15.64 -7.11 -6.30
C SER A 7 16.02 -6.41 -7.60
N ILE A 8 15.88 -7.08 -8.75
CA ILE A 8 16.14 -6.49 -10.08
C ILE A 8 15.18 -5.33 -10.33
N PHE A 9 13.87 -5.57 -10.22
CA PHE A 9 12.86 -4.51 -10.38
C PHE A 9 13.01 -3.41 -9.33
N GLY A 10 13.43 -3.75 -8.11
CA GLY A 10 13.77 -2.77 -7.08
C GLY A 10 14.89 -1.82 -7.48
N TRP A 11 15.97 -2.32 -8.08
CA TRP A 11 17.07 -1.48 -8.55
C TRP A 11 16.71 -0.69 -9.80
N ILE A 12 15.95 -1.28 -10.72
CA ILE A 12 15.41 -0.55 -11.88
C ILE A 12 14.58 0.64 -11.41
N LEU A 13 13.66 0.43 -10.46
CA LEU A 13 12.84 1.50 -9.90
C LEU A 13 13.68 2.57 -9.21
N ALA A 14 14.70 2.16 -8.44
CA ALA A 14 15.61 3.10 -7.78
C ALA A 14 16.36 3.99 -8.78
N THR A 15 16.83 3.44 -9.90
CA THR A 15 17.48 4.20 -10.97
C THR A 15 16.54 5.22 -11.60
N VAL A 16 15.29 4.82 -11.84
CA VAL A 16 14.26 5.71 -12.40
C VAL A 16 13.98 6.87 -11.45
N VAL A 17 13.83 6.57 -10.18
CA VAL A 17 13.59 7.59 -9.15
C VAL A 17 14.75 8.58 -9.02
N VAL A 18 16.00 8.14 -9.21
CA VAL A 18 17.14 9.08 -9.28
C VAL A 18 16.98 10.04 -10.45
N PHE A 19 16.59 9.52 -11.61
CA PHE A 19 16.33 10.35 -12.78
C PHE A 19 15.17 11.35 -12.53
N GLU A 20 14.09 10.90 -11.90
CA GLU A 20 12.94 11.75 -11.53
C GLU A 20 13.33 12.85 -10.53
N ILE A 21 14.17 12.54 -9.53
CA ILE A 21 14.69 13.52 -8.57
C ILE A 21 15.52 14.58 -9.30
N LEU A 22 16.46 14.15 -10.16
CA LEU A 22 17.27 15.07 -10.96
C LEU A 22 16.41 15.97 -11.84
N TYR A 23 15.32 15.42 -12.38
CA TYR A 23 14.38 16.16 -13.21
C TYR A 23 13.59 17.22 -12.45
N ILE A 24 13.18 16.95 -11.20
CA ILE A 24 12.59 17.99 -10.34
C ILE A 24 13.59 19.14 -10.17
N PHE A 25 14.84 18.83 -9.81
CA PHE A 25 15.86 19.86 -9.58
C PHE A 25 16.18 20.65 -10.84
N TYR A 26 16.24 19.99 -12.00
CA TYR A 26 16.29 20.66 -13.29
C TYR A 26 15.12 21.64 -13.43
N GLY A 27 13.89 21.20 -13.17
CA GLY A 27 12.72 22.06 -13.23
C GLY A 27 12.79 23.29 -12.33
N LEU A 28 13.25 23.13 -11.09
CA LEU A 28 13.40 24.22 -10.13
C LEU A 28 14.45 25.25 -10.56
N VAL A 29 15.54 24.80 -11.19
CA VAL A 29 16.63 25.68 -11.65
C VAL A 29 16.25 26.46 -12.91
N PHE A 30 15.58 25.81 -13.87
CA PHE A 30 15.31 26.39 -15.18
C PHE A 30 13.96 27.10 -15.30
N TYR A 31 13.02 26.86 -14.38
CA TYR A 31 11.70 27.51 -14.37
C TYR A 31 11.35 28.25 -13.07
N PRO A 32 12.27 28.99 -12.41
CA PRO A 32 12.01 29.62 -11.13
C PRO A 32 10.94 30.72 -11.23
N THR A 33 10.91 31.46 -12.35
CA THR A 33 9.89 32.51 -12.58
C THR A 33 8.53 31.94 -12.93
N SER A 34 8.47 30.71 -13.46
CA SER A 34 7.22 30.03 -13.76
C SER A 34 6.45 29.67 -12.50
N ILE A 35 7.12 29.39 -11.38
CA ILE A 35 6.45 29.14 -10.08
C ILE A 35 5.56 30.32 -9.68
N PHE A 36 6.00 31.56 -9.92
CA PHE A 36 5.18 32.74 -9.66
C PHE A 36 4.00 32.88 -10.65
N LYS A 37 4.09 32.28 -11.84
CA LYS A 37 3.00 32.19 -12.82
C LYS A 37 2.00 31.07 -12.51
N PHE A 38 2.28 30.20 -11.53
CA PHE A 38 1.36 29.13 -11.12
C PHE A 38 0.07 29.69 -10.52
N GLY A 39 0.12 30.93 -10.00
CA GLY A 39 -1.00 31.60 -9.37
C GLY A 39 -1.22 31.09 -7.96
N SER A 40 -1.85 29.92 -7.84
CA SER A 40 -2.20 29.33 -6.54
C SER A 40 -2.40 27.82 -6.60
N LEU A 41 -2.07 27.12 -5.51
CA LEU A 41 -2.29 25.70 -5.33
C LEU A 41 -3.43 25.46 -4.31
N PRO A 42 -4.47 24.68 -4.65
CA PRO A 42 -5.53 24.35 -3.71
C PRO A 42 -5.03 23.35 -2.67
N LEU A 43 -5.37 23.60 -1.40
CA LEU A 43 -5.31 22.63 -0.32
C LEU A 43 -6.72 22.13 -0.01
N PHE A 44 -6.86 20.83 0.24
CA PHE A 44 -8.15 20.18 0.44
C PHE A 44 -8.08 19.05 1.46
N LEU A 45 -9.19 18.75 2.13
CA LEU A 45 -9.33 17.52 2.90
C LEU A 45 -10.01 16.45 2.08
N LEU A 46 -9.62 15.21 2.35
CA LEU A 46 -10.38 14.06 1.89
C LEU A 46 -11.44 13.68 2.92
N ALA A 47 -12.68 13.58 2.47
CA ALA A 47 -13.78 13.03 3.24
C ALA A 47 -14.26 11.72 2.61
N PRO A 48 -14.72 10.74 3.40
CA PRO A 48 -15.57 9.70 2.86
C PRO A 48 -16.82 10.33 2.20
N LEU A 49 -17.27 9.74 1.09
CA LEU A 49 -18.44 10.08 0.25
C LEU A 49 -19.55 10.94 0.90
N PRO A 50 -20.25 11.81 0.15
CA PRO A 50 -20.38 11.82 -1.32
C PRO A 50 -19.43 12.77 -2.08
N ASN A 51 -18.92 13.82 -1.43
CA ASN A 51 -17.94 14.73 -2.03
C ASN A 51 -16.56 14.46 -1.40
N PRO A 52 -15.70 13.68 -2.07
CA PRO A 52 -14.46 13.24 -1.45
C PRO A 52 -13.45 14.37 -1.25
N ILE A 53 -13.63 15.51 -1.89
CA ILE A 53 -12.71 16.65 -1.85
C ILE A 53 -13.44 17.84 -1.20
N ILE A 54 -12.91 18.31 -0.07
CA ILE A 54 -13.36 19.53 0.60
C ILE A 54 -12.25 20.56 0.50
N LEU A 55 -12.44 21.58 -0.34
CA LEU A 55 -11.48 22.68 -0.49
C LEU A 55 -11.33 23.43 0.84
N LEU A 56 -10.09 23.62 1.29
CA LEU A 56 -9.77 24.37 2.50
C LEU A 56 -9.36 25.80 2.17
N THR A 57 -8.31 25.94 1.37
CA THR A 57 -7.67 27.23 1.08
C THR A 57 -6.78 27.12 -0.14
N PHE A 58 -6.18 28.25 -0.54
CA PHE A 58 -5.19 28.32 -1.61
C PHE A 58 -3.87 28.85 -1.04
N ILE A 59 -2.75 28.26 -1.49
CA ILE A 59 -1.41 28.80 -1.25
C ILE A 59 -0.94 29.49 -2.53
N SER A 60 -0.45 30.72 -2.43
CA SER A 60 0.04 31.52 -3.55
C SER A 60 1.33 32.26 -3.24
N GLY A 61 1.94 32.88 -4.26
CA GLY A 61 3.09 33.76 -4.12
C GLY A 61 4.31 33.12 -3.46
N VAL A 62 4.96 33.85 -2.54
CA VAL A 62 6.17 33.39 -1.85
C VAL A 62 5.92 32.15 -0.97
N ALA A 63 4.72 32.05 -0.37
CA ALA A 63 4.35 30.88 0.42
C ALA A 63 4.27 29.62 -0.45
N LEU A 64 3.78 29.74 -1.69
CA LEU A 64 3.75 28.64 -2.64
C LEU A 64 5.17 28.18 -3.02
N LEU A 65 6.08 29.12 -3.26
CA LEU A 65 7.48 28.79 -3.55
C LEU A 65 8.12 28.03 -2.37
N ALA A 66 7.98 28.55 -1.15
CA ALA A 66 8.51 27.90 0.05
C ALA A 66 7.91 26.50 0.26
N TYR A 67 6.61 26.36 0.02
CA TYR A 67 5.90 25.09 0.08
C TYR A 67 6.46 24.09 -0.94
N ILE A 68 6.57 24.47 -2.20
CA ILE A 68 7.06 23.59 -3.27
C ILE A 68 8.51 23.16 -3.02
N LEU A 69 9.38 24.08 -2.60
CA LEU A 69 10.77 23.73 -2.23
C LEU A 69 10.80 22.72 -1.08
N SER A 70 9.95 22.91 -0.06
CA SER A 70 9.84 21.98 1.07
C SER A 70 9.35 20.60 0.62
N VAL A 71 8.33 20.56 -0.24
CA VAL A 71 7.80 19.30 -0.79
C VAL A 71 8.86 18.60 -1.64
N SER A 72 9.60 19.33 -2.49
CA SER A 72 10.71 18.76 -3.28
C SER A 72 11.75 18.07 -2.39
N VAL A 73 12.14 18.70 -1.28
CA VAL A 73 13.08 18.11 -0.32
C VAL A 73 12.48 16.88 0.36
N ILE A 74 11.24 16.96 0.83
CA ILE A 74 10.56 15.85 1.53
C ILE A 74 10.40 14.63 0.61
N VAL A 75 9.93 14.85 -0.62
CA VAL A 75 9.73 13.78 -1.62
C VAL A 75 11.08 13.16 -1.98
N SER A 76 12.10 13.98 -2.24
CA SER A 76 13.46 13.49 -2.54
C SER A 76 14.04 12.67 -1.39
N ALA A 77 13.94 13.16 -0.14
CA ALA A 77 14.43 12.43 1.02
C ALA A 77 13.66 11.12 1.25
N SER A 78 12.33 11.15 1.07
CA SER A 78 11.47 9.97 1.19
C SER A 78 11.81 8.90 0.16
N ALA A 79 12.02 9.32 -1.09
CA ALA A 79 12.47 8.49 -2.19
C ALA A 79 13.86 7.91 -1.92
N SER A 80 14.83 8.76 -1.56
CA SER A 80 16.20 8.31 -1.27
C SER A 80 16.24 7.28 -0.15
N TYR A 81 15.53 7.51 0.95
CA TYR A 81 15.47 6.57 2.06
C TYR A 81 14.79 5.25 1.66
N SER A 82 13.68 5.31 0.93
CA SER A 82 12.90 4.12 0.55
C SER A 82 13.66 3.22 -0.43
N PHE A 83 14.40 3.81 -1.37
CA PHE A 83 15.10 3.06 -2.42
C PHE A 83 16.55 2.74 -2.07
N PHE A 84 17.26 3.59 -1.34
CA PHE A 84 18.69 3.37 -1.02
C PHE A 84 18.93 2.99 0.44
N GLY A 85 18.14 3.53 1.37
CA GLY A 85 18.28 3.28 2.81
C GLY A 85 17.63 1.98 3.31
N CYS A 86 16.68 1.41 2.57
CA CYS A 86 15.89 0.27 3.02
C CYS A 86 15.71 -0.80 1.92
N SER A 87 16.46 -1.90 2.00
CA SER A 87 16.40 -2.97 0.97
C SER A 87 15.04 -3.69 0.93
N GLU A 88 14.37 -3.85 2.08
CA GLU A 88 13.04 -4.45 2.14
C GLU A 88 11.98 -3.53 1.53
N CYS A 89 12.05 -2.23 1.83
CA CYS A 89 11.20 -1.20 1.25
C CYS A 89 11.36 -1.19 -0.27
N ARG A 90 12.59 -1.11 -0.79
CA ARG A 90 12.87 -1.14 -2.23
C ARG A 90 12.19 -2.31 -2.95
N ARG A 91 12.35 -3.54 -2.44
CA ARG A 91 11.71 -4.74 -3.03
C ARG A 91 10.19 -4.72 -2.88
N GLY A 92 9.69 -4.25 -1.75
CA GLY A 92 8.25 -4.12 -1.49
C GLY A 92 7.58 -3.12 -2.42
N LEU A 93 8.15 -1.92 -2.55
CA LEU A 93 7.68 -0.86 -3.41
C LEU A 93 7.73 -1.26 -4.89
N ALA A 94 8.76 -1.98 -5.33
CA ALA A 94 8.80 -2.50 -6.70
C ALA A 94 7.62 -3.43 -7.02
N ARG A 95 7.24 -4.31 -6.09
CA ARG A 95 6.05 -5.17 -6.26
C ARG A 95 4.77 -4.34 -6.35
N LEU A 96 4.64 -3.35 -5.47
CA LEU A 96 3.48 -2.47 -5.43
C LEU A 96 3.39 -1.63 -6.72
N MET A 97 4.51 -1.07 -7.18
CA MET A 97 4.63 -0.39 -8.46
C MET A 97 4.21 -1.28 -9.63
N GLY A 98 4.65 -2.54 -9.64
CA GLY A 98 4.22 -3.48 -10.66
C GLY A 98 2.71 -3.69 -10.68
N VAL A 99 2.08 -3.86 -9.50
CA VAL A 99 0.63 -3.98 -9.38
C VAL A 99 -0.08 -2.72 -9.89
N ILE A 100 0.39 -1.54 -9.52
CA ILE A 100 -0.14 -0.26 -10.03
C ILE A 100 -0.05 -0.22 -11.55
N ALA A 101 1.14 -0.49 -12.10
CA ALA A 101 1.38 -0.49 -13.55
C ALA A 101 0.47 -1.49 -14.29
N ALA A 102 0.20 -2.66 -13.70
CA ALA A 102 -0.69 -3.66 -14.30
C ALA A 102 -2.14 -3.12 -14.43
N PHE A 103 -2.66 -2.48 -13.38
CA PHE A 103 -4.00 -1.88 -13.43
C PHE A 103 -4.07 -0.62 -14.28
N SER A 104 -3.01 0.20 -14.30
CA SER A 104 -2.89 1.34 -15.21
C SER A 104 -2.85 0.88 -16.68
N MET A 105 -2.17 -0.22 -16.98
CA MET A 105 -2.14 -0.80 -18.33
C MET A 105 -3.52 -1.38 -18.70
N LEU A 106 -4.21 -2.04 -17.77
CA LEU A 106 -5.57 -2.50 -17.98
C LEU A 106 -6.51 -1.33 -18.29
N GLU A 107 -6.44 -0.25 -17.51
CA GLU A 107 -7.18 0.98 -17.78
C GLU A 107 -6.86 1.53 -19.18
N ALA A 108 -5.58 1.62 -19.54
CA ALA A 108 -5.14 2.11 -20.84
C ALA A 108 -5.69 1.25 -22.00
N VAL A 109 -5.65 -0.08 -21.87
CA VAL A 109 -6.22 -1.00 -22.86
C VAL A 109 -7.73 -0.82 -22.98
N ILE A 110 -8.45 -0.71 -21.87
CA ILE A 110 -9.90 -0.45 -21.89
C ILE A 110 -10.19 0.87 -22.61
N ARG A 111 -9.44 1.93 -22.31
CA ARG A 111 -9.57 3.25 -22.96
C ARG A 111 -9.32 3.21 -24.48
N LEU A 112 -8.69 2.18 -25.05
CA LEU A 112 -8.60 2.03 -26.51
C LEU A 112 -9.93 1.63 -27.16
N PHE A 113 -10.84 1.01 -26.41
CA PHE A 113 -12.14 0.53 -26.90
C PHE A 113 -13.31 1.48 -26.58
N PHE A 114 -13.07 2.49 -25.74
CA PHE A 114 -14.07 3.49 -25.36
C PHE A 114 -13.60 4.88 -25.77
N GLU A 115 -14.52 5.82 -26.04
CA GLU A 115 -14.20 7.16 -26.55
C GLU A 115 -13.21 7.95 -25.66
N ARG A 116 -12.63 9.02 -26.23
CA ARG A 116 -11.63 9.88 -25.61
C ARG A 116 -12.19 10.54 -24.34
N PHE A 117 -11.72 10.06 -23.20
CA PHE A 117 -12.03 10.65 -21.90
C PHE A 117 -11.22 11.92 -21.65
N PRO A 118 -11.72 12.82 -20.79
CA PRO A 118 -10.99 14.00 -20.38
C PRO A 118 -9.66 13.59 -19.71
N ASN A 119 -8.59 14.28 -20.11
CA ASN A 119 -7.35 14.30 -19.37
C ASN A 119 -7.21 15.72 -18.78
N PRO A 120 -7.26 15.89 -17.45
CA PRO A 120 -7.21 17.22 -16.85
C PRO A 120 -5.86 17.92 -17.08
N MET A 121 -4.86 17.18 -17.54
CA MET A 121 -3.53 17.68 -17.86
C MET A 121 -3.33 18.02 -19.33
N GLU A 122 -4.32 17.76 -20.19
CA GLU A 122 -4.23 18.09 -21.61
C GLU A 122 -4.12 19.60 -21.81
N GLY A 123 -3.13 20.03 -22.60
CA GLY A 123 -2.86 21.45 -22.85
C GLY A 123 -2.21 22.22 -21.69
N MET A 124 -1.93 21.59 -20.55
CA MET A 124 -1.16 22.24 -19.49
C MET A 124 0.32 22.37 -19.85
N GLU A 125 0.90 23.52 -19.49
CA GLU A 125 2.35 23.70 -19.56
C GLU A 125 3.03 22.65 -18.66
N THR A 126 4.08 22.02 -19.16
CA THR A 126 4.77 20.93 -18.48
C THR A 126 5.13 21.23 -17.03
N TRP A 127 5.72 22.40 -16.76
CA TRP A 127 6.17 22.72 -15.41
C TRP A 127 4.99 22.79 -14.43
N LYS A 128 3.78 23.14 -14.89
CA LYS A 128 2.56 23.08 -14.07
C LYS A 128 2.20 21.64 -13.74
N ILE A 129 2.29 20.74 -14.72
CA ILE A 129 2.07 19.30 -14.51
C ILE A 129 3.02 18.78 -13.43
N TRP A 130 4.31 19.12 -13.50
CA TRP A 130 5.28 18.70 -12.47
C TRP A 130 4.94 19.22 -11.09
N MET A 131 4.53 20.48 -10.97
CA MET A 131 4.16 21.06 -9.67
C MET A 131 2.92 20.40 -9.09
N TYR A 132 1.91 20.10 -9.91
CA TYR A 132 0.72 19.38 -9.47
C TYR A 132 1.06 17.96 -9.01
N LEU A 133 1.85 17.23 -9.80
CA LEU A 133 2.24 15.85 -9.47
C LEU A 133 3.15 15.79 -8.24
N LEU A 134 4.11 16.71 -8.12
CA LEU A 134 4.97 16.78 -6.94
C LEU A 134 4.16 17.06 -5.67
N ASN A 135 3.20 18.00 -5.76
CA ASN A 135 2.28 18.26 -4.66
C ASN A 135 1.41 17.03 -4.36
N ALA A 136 0.84 16.39 -5.38
CA ALA A 136 -0.01 15.21 -5.22
C ALA A 136 0.72 14.09 -4.47
N SER A 137 1.93 13.78 -4.91
CA SER A 137 2.79 12.74 -4.32
C SER A 137 3.05 12.91 -2.81
N PHE A 138 3.05 14.15 -2.30
CA PHE A 138 3.16 14.43 -0.87
C PHE A 138 1.80 14.64 -0.20
N TYR A 139 1.05 15.63 -0.67
CA TYR A 139 -0.14 16.12 -0.01
C TYR A 139 -1.25 15.08 -0.01
N GLU A 140 -1.47 14.38 -1.11
CA GLU A 140 -2.49 13.35 -1.18
C GLU A 140 -2.19 12.19 -0.24
N GLU A 141 -0.92 11.84 -0.02
CA GLU A 141 -0.55 10.81 0.94
C GLU A 141 -0.77 11.25 2.40
N VAL A 142 -0.58 12.54 2.69
CA VAL A 142 -0.96 13.10 3.99
C VAL A 142 -2.48 13.01 4.18
N VAL A 143 -3.27 13.53 3.24
CA VAL A 143 -4.73 13.60 3.44
C VAL A 143 -5.41 12.24 3.30
N SER A 144 -4.85 11.30 2.53
CA SER A 144 -5.45 9.97 2.35
C SER A 144 -4.93 8.93 3.32
N ARG A 145 -3.65 8.95 3.70
CA ARG A 145 -3.07 7.90 4.56
C ARG A 145 -2.95 8.35 5.99
N VAL A 146 -2.41 9.54 6.23
CA VAL A 146 -2.30 10.06 7.60
C VAL A 146 -3.69 10.27 8.17
N LEU A 147 -4.58 10.98 7.47
CA LEU A 147 -5.91 11.28 8.03
C LEU A 147 -6.86 10.09 8.03
N LEU A 148 -6.91 9.26 6.98
CA LEU A 148 -7.90 8.17 6.88
C LEU A 148 -7.42 6.83 7.43
N ILE A 149 -6.12 6.67 7.72
CA ILE A 149 -5.56 5.43 8.30
C ILE A 149 -4.77 5.74 9.58
N GLY A 150 -3.73 6.56 9.49
CA GLY A 150 -2.80 6.82 10.59
C GLY A 150 -3.48 7.39 11.83
N VAL A 151 -4.24 8.47 11.68
CA VAL A 151 -4.97 9.15 12.75
C VAL A 151 -6.00 8.21 13.39
N PRO A 152 -6.90 7.53 12.65
CA PRO A 152 -7.83 6.56 13.25
C PRO A 152 -7.14 5.45 14.04
N VAL A 153 -6.07 4.86 13.49
CA VAL A 153 -5.31 3.80 14.19
C VAL A 153 -4.62 4.33 15.45
N ALA A 154 -4.07 5.54 15.37
CA ALA A 154 -3.41 6.22 16.48
C ALA A 154 -4.42 6.55 17.60
N LEU A 155 -5.63 7.01 17.26
CA LEU A 155 -6.71 7.28 18.22
C LEU A 155 -7.19 6.01 18.93
N LEU A 156 -7.35 4.91 18.20
CA LEU A 156 -7.68 3.60 18.81
C LEU A 156 -6.58 3.10 19.76
N SER A 157 -5.35 3.60 19.57
CA SER A 157 -4.17 3.23 20.33
C SER A 157 -3.76 4.28 21.36
N ILE A 158 -4.58 5.31 21.64
CA ILE A 158 -4.17 6.50 22.40
C ILE A 158 -3.66 6.20 23.82
N ARG A 159 -4.08 5.06 24.38
CA ARG A 159 -3.65 4.59 25.71
C ARG A 159 -2.26 3.94 25.71
N ASP A 160 -1.73 3.61 24.54
CA ASP A 160 -0.44 2.94 24.40
C ASP A 160 0.71 3.95 24.30
N ARG A 161 1.87 3.59 24.85
CA ARG A 161 3.08 4.41 24.66
C ARG A 161 3.46 4.44 23.18
N GLY A 162 3.71 5.65 22.67
CA GLY A 162 4.14 5.85 21.28
C GLY A 162 3.03 5.76 20.24
N TRP A 163 1.76 5.86 20.65
CA TRP A 163 0.59 5.87 19.75
C TRP A 163 0.73 6.87 18.58
N TYR A 164 1.31 8.05 18.84
CA TYR A 164 1.53 9.10 17.83
C TYR A 164 2.42 8.65 16.68
N LYS A 165 3.28 7.64 16.86
CA LYS A 165 4.14 7.11 15.79
C LYS A 165 3.33 6.39 14.71
N LEU A 166 2.15 5.88 15.06
CA LEU A 166 1.24 5.18 14.14
C LEU A 166 0.60 6.12 13.11
N ILE A 167 0.58 7.43 13.40
CA ILE A 167 0.13 8.48 12.48
C ILE A 167 0.97 8.45 11.19
N LEU A 168 2.26 8.11 11.31
CA LEU A 168 3.21 8.07 10.20
C LEU A 168 3.30 6.68 9.53
N GLY A 169 2.42 5.74 9.89
CA GLY A 169 2.37 4.40 9.31
C GLY A 169 3.32 3.40 9.97
N LYS A 170 3.85 2.46 9.18
CA LYS A 170 4.69 1.33 9.64
C LYS A 170 4.03 0.59 10.82
N ILE A 171 2.75 0.28 10.66
CA ILE A 171 1.89 -0.25 11.72
C ILE A 171 2.38 -1.65 12.11
N PRO A 172 2.64 -1.92 13.40
CA PRO A 172 3.08 -3.22 13.90
C PRO A 172 2.12 -4.37 13.56
N LYS A 173 2.64 -5.58 13.36
CA LYS A 173 1.86 -6.74 12.88
C LYS A 173 0.69 -7.11 13.82
N ASP A 174 0.90 -7.01 15.13
CA ASP A 174 -0.10 -7.20 16.19
C ASP A 174 -1.28 -6.22 16.09
N ARG A 175 -1.08 -5.07 15.46
CA ARG A 175 -2.11 -4.03 15.25
C ARG A 175 -2.78 -4.10 13.88
N ARG A 176 -2.42 -5.05 13.03
CA ARG A 176 -3.00 -5.23 11.67
C ARG A 176 -4.28 -6.09 11.69
N GLY A 177 -5.17 -5.78 12.63
CA GLY A 177 -6.48 -6.43 12.76
C GLY A 177 -7.47 -6.04 11.66
N PRO A 178 -8.70 -6.60 11.67
CA PRO A 178 -9.73 -6.34 10.65
C PRO A 178 -10.04 -4.85 10.47
N LEU A 179 -10.06 -4.09 11.56
CA LEU A 179 -10.38 -2.66 11.53
C LEU A 179 -9.36 -1.83 10.73
N LEU A 180 -8.07 -2.19 10.76
CA LEU A 180 -7.07 -1.55 9.90
C LEU A 180 -7.41 -1.74 8.42
N TRP A 181 -7.84 -2.94 8.04
CA TRP A 181 -8.18 -3.23 6.65
C TRP A 181 -9.44 -2.51 6.18
N ILE A 182 -10.36 -2.19 7.10
CA ILE A 182 -11.49 -1.28 6.83
C ILE A 182 -10.98 0.13 6.51
N PHE A 183 -10.06 0.67 7.31
CA PHE A 183 -9.47 1.99 7.02
C PHE A 183 -8.69 2.00 5.70
N VAL A 184 -7.94 0.94 5.40
CA VAL A 184 -7.28 0.77 4.09
C VAL A 184 -8.30 0.78 2.95
N ALA A 185 -9.42 0.07 3.09
CA ALA A 185 -10.47 0.04 2.08
C ALA A 185 -11.11 1.42 1.88
N ILE A 186 -11.48 2.11 2.97
CA ILE A 186 -12.05 3.47 2.93
C ILE A 186 -11.08 4.43 2.26
N SER A 187 -9.81 4.45 2.70
CA SER A 187 -8.74 5.27 2.10
C SER A 187 -8.58 5.03 0.60
N SER A 188 -8.61 3.77 0.17
CA SER A 188 -8.40 3.40 -1.24
C SER A 188 -9.59 3.77 -2.12
N ILE A 189 -10.81 3.58 -1.62
CA ILE A 189 -12.05 3.95 -2.32
C ILE A 189 -12.15 5.48 -2.43
N THR A 190 -11.97 6.20 -1.32
CA THR A 190 -11.97 7.67 -1.31
C THR A 190 -10.91 8.24 -2.26
N PHE A 191 -9.70 7.66 -2.25
CA PHE A 191 -8.63 8.05 -3.17
C PHE A 191 -9.05 7.85 -4.64
N GLY A 192 -9.63 6.70 -4.99
CA GLY A 192 -10.15 6.45 -6.33
C GLY A 192 -11.25 7.44 -6.75
N TYR A 193 -12.25 7.66 -5.89
CA TYR A 193 -13.34 8.59 -6.17
C TYR A 193 -12.87 10.05 -6.29
N ALA A 194 -11.86 10.46 -5.54
CA ALA A 194 -11.26 11.79 -5.66
C ALA A 194 -10.65 12.05 -7.06
N HIS A 195 -10.33 11.00 -7.82
CA HIS A 195 -9.82 11.11 -9.18
C HIS A 195 -10.93 11.13 -10.25
N VAL A 196 -12.18 10.83 -9.92
CA VAL A 196 -13.28 10.85 -10.90
C VAL A 196 -13.49 12.26 -11.47
N PRO A 197 -13.50 13.33 -10.67
CA PRO A 197 -13.43 14.69 -11.20
C PRO A 197 -12.18 14.87 -12.07
N GLY A 198 -12.37 15.24 -13.34
CA GLY A 198 -11.29 15.46 -14.29
C GLY A 198 -10.85 14.24 -15.10
N TRP A 199 -10.74 13.04 -14.51
CA TRP A 199 -10.25 11.84 -15.23
C TRP A 199 -11.34 10.87 -15.71
N GLY A 200 -12.58 11.05 -15.23
CA GLY A 200 -13.71 10.20 -15.53
C GLY A 200 -13.74 8.88 -14.76
N LEU A 201 -14.83 8.13 -14.92
CA LEU A 201 -15.11 6.91 -14.13
C LEU A 201 -14.12 5.77 -14.37
N LEU A 202 -13.57 5.63 -15.58
CA LEU A 202 -12.60 4.57 -15.87
C LEU A 202 -11.32 4.69 -15.02
N LYS A 203 -11.02 5.89 -14.51
CA LYS A 203 -9.86 6.09 -13.63
C LYS A 203 -9.95 5.28 -12.34
N LEU A 204 -11.16 4.89 -11.90
CA LEU A 204 -11.33 4.02 -10.74
C LEU A 204 -10.61 2.67 -10.89
N ILE A 205 -10.47 2.16 -12.12
CA ILE A 205 -9.84 0.87 -12.42
C ILE A 205 -8.37 0.86 -12.01
N SER A 206 -7.66 1.98 -12.16
CA SER A 206 -6.26 2.11 -11.75
C SER A 206 -6.11 2.80 -10.39
N ALA A 207 -6.92 3.82 -10.12
CA ALA A 207 -6.78 4.64 -8.92
C ALA A 207 -7.15 3.89 -7.63
N ILE A 208 -8.18 3.03 -7.63
CA ILE A 208 -8.50 2.24 -6.43
C ILE A 208 -7.37 1.23 -6.12
N PRO A 209 -6.88 0.41 -7.08
CA PRO A 209 -5.71 -0.45 -6.84
C PRO A 209 -4.45 0.31 -6.45
N ALA A 210 -4.23 1.50 -7.02
CA ALA A 210 -3.15 2.39 -6.59
C ALA A 210 -3.33 2.84 -5.13
N GLY A 211 -4.53 3.27 -4.75
CA GLY A 211 -4.87 3.60 -3.36
C GLY A 211 -4.62 2.44 -2.39
N VAL A 212 -4.91 1.19 -2.80
CA VAL A 212 -4.57 -0.01 -2.03
C VAL A 212 -3.06 -0.16 -1.92
N ALA A 213 -2.33 -0.10 -3.04
CA ALA A 213 -0.88 -0.26 -3.05
C ALA A 213 -0.17 0.80 -2.18
N LEU A 214 -0.58 2.07 -2.26
CA LEU A 214 -0.10 3.17 -1.44
C LEU A 214 -0.44 2.96 0.04
N SER A 215 -1.68 2.57 0.35
CA SER A 215 -2.08 2.21 1.72
C SER A 215 -1.24 1.05 2.28
N LEU A 216 -0.89 0.06 1.47
CA LEU A 216 0.02 -1.02 1.88
C LEU A 216 1.45 -0.47 2.12
N ALA A 217 1.97 0.39 1.24
CA ALA A 217 3.27 1.03 1.46
C ALA A 217 3.30 1.80 2.80
N PHE A 218 2.25 2.57 3.10
CA PHE A 218 2.06 3.26 4.38
C PHE A 218 2.03 2.28 5.57
N VAL A 219 1.21 1.22 5.51
CA VAL A 219 1.04 0.24 6.60
C VAL A 219 2.33 -0.55 6.87
N TYR A 220 3.03 -1.00 5.83
CA TYR A 220 4.20 -1.86 5.99
C TYR A 220 5.50 -1.07 6.24
N TYR A 221 5.65 0.07 5.59
CA TYR A 221 6.93 0.77 5.53
C TYR A 221 6.88 2.19 6.10
N GLY A 222 5.73 2.87 6.08
CA GLY A 222 5.55 4.22 6.61
C GLY A 222 5.23 5.26 5.54
N ILE A 223 4.91 6.48 5.97
CA ILE A 223 4.47 7.59 5.11
C ILE A 223 5.49 7.93 4.02
N TRP A 224 6.79 7.92 4.33
CA TRP A 224 7.87 8.15 3.36
C TRP A 224 7.84 7.15 2.20
N ALA A 225 7.49 5.89 2.45
CA ALA A 225 7.45 4.87 1.42
C ALA A 225 6.21 5.03 0.53
N SER A 226 5.11 5.51 1.10
CA SER A 226 3.90 5.87 0.37
C SER A 226 4.16 7.06 -0.57
N ILE A 227 4.76 8.13 -0.02
CA ILE A 227 5.18 9.32 -0.80
C ILE A 227 6.13 8.91 -1.93
N ALA A 228 7.15 8.10 -1.63
CA ALA A 228 8.12 7.63 -2.62
C ALA A 228 7.48 6.80 -3.74
N LEU A 229 6.50 5.96 -3.42
CA LEU A 229 5.79 5.15 -4.41
C LEU A 229 4.84 6.02 -5.26
N HIS A 230 4.11 6.94 -4.64
CA HIS A 230 3.22 7.88 -5.35
C HIS A 230 4.04 8.72 -6.33
N PHE A 231 5.15 9.29 -5.86
CA PHE A 231 6.11 10.02 -6.67
C PHE A 231 6.61 9.23 -7.88
N ALA A 232 7.04 7.99 -7.66
CA ALA A 232 7.53 7.14 -8.74
C ALA A 232 6.46 6.77 -9.78
N VAL A 233 5.18 6.73 -9.39
CA VAL A 233 4.07 6.49 -10.35
C VAL A 233 3.80 7.74 -11.16
N ASP A 234 3.67 8.89 -10.49
CA ASP A 234 3.32 10.15 -11.10
C ASP A 234 4.39 10.62 -12.09
N PHE A 235 5.66 10.59 -11.67
CA PHE A 235 6.74 11.11 -12.49
C PHE A 235 7.10 10.17 -13.64
N MET A 236 6.92 8.85 -13.50
CA MET A 236 6.97 7.92 -14.63
C MET A 236 6.00 8.35 -15.74
N SER A 237 4.78 8.77 -15.39
CA SER A 237 3.80 9.28 -16.34
C SER A 237 4.14 10.68 -16.86
N ALA A 238 4.72 11.56 -16.02
CA ALA A 238 5.13 12.91 -16.40
C ALA A 238 6.24 12.90 -17.46
N MET A 239 7.22 11.98 -17.34
CA MET A 239 8.31 11.84 -18.30
C MET A 239 7.83 11.50 -19.71
N MET A 240 6.74 10.74 -19.81
CA MET A 240 6.13 10.39 -21.10
C MET A 240 5.36 11.56 -21.73
N THR A 241 4.88 12.52 -20.94
CA THR A 241 3.96 13.58 -21.38
C THR A 241 4.56 14.98 -21.43
N GLY A 242 5.83 15.15 -21.03
CA GLY A 242 6.54 16.43 -21.01
C GLY A 242 6.94 17.01 -22.39
N PRO A 243 7.66 18.15 -22.44
CA PRO A 243 8.03 18.90 -23.64
C PRO A 243 9.21 18.23 -24.37
N HIS A 244 9.90 17.34 -23.68
CA HIS A 244 10.86 16.36 -24.24
C HIS A 244 10.22 14.97 -24.41
N GLY A 245 8.89 14.88 -24.27
CA GLY A 245 8.13 13.64 -24.18
C GLY A 245 8.37 12.69 -25.35
N SER A 246 8.68 13.18 -26.54
CA SER A 246 8.95 12.31 -27.69
C SER A 246 10.15 11.37 -27.49
N ILE A 247 11.21 11.80 -26.77
CA ILE A 247 12.41 10.98 -26.56
C ILE A 247 12.24 10.02 -25.38
N PHE A 248 11.52 10.43 -24.33
CA PHE A 248 11.33 9.63 -23.12
C PHE A 248 10.09 8.72 -23.17
N THR A 249 9.14 8.97 -24.09
CA THR A 249 7.92 8.15 -24.22
C THR A 249 8.24 6.67 -24.44
N ILE A 250 9.15 6.35 -25.38
CA ILE A 250 9.45 4.95 -25.70
C ILE A 250 10.16 4.25 -24.53
N PRO A 251 11.27 4.77 -23.96
CA PRO A 251 11.93 4.12 -22.83
C PRO A 251 11.02 3.94 -21.61
N PHE A 252 10.28 4.97 -21.21
CA PHE A 252 9.39 4.90 -20.06
C PHE A 252 8.13 4.07 -20.35
N GLY A 253 7.66 4.03 -21.60
CA GLY A 253 6.58 3.13 -22.03
C GLY A 253 6.98 1.66 -21.94
N ILE A 254 8.17 1.29 -22.43
CA ILE A 254 8.72 -0.07 -22.29
C ILE A 254 8.86 -0.44 -20.81
N LEU A 255 9.36 0.50 -20.00
CA LEU A 255 9.52 0.31 -18.57
C LEU A 255 8.17 0.09 -17.87
N LEU A 256 7.15 0.87 -18.21
CA LEU A 256 5.80 0.71 -17.68
C LEU A 256 5.21 -0.66 -18.05
N VAL A 257 5.41 -1.12 -19.29
CA VAL A 257 5.02 -2.47 -19.74
C VAL A 257 5.76 -3.56 -18.94
N ALA A 258 7.06 -3.39 -18.70
CA ALA A 258 7.85 -4.32 -17.90
C ALA A 258 7.35 -4.41 -16.45
N PHE A 259 7.05 -3.27 -15.81
CA PHE A 259 6.44 -3.24 -14.48
C PHE A 259 5.05 -3.86 -14.48
N ALA A 260 4.22 -3.60 -15.50
CA ALA A 260 2.90 -4.20 -15.62
C ALA A 260 2.99 -5.73 -15.72
N GLY A 261 3.90 -6.26 -16.54
CA GLY A 261 4.17 -7.71 -16.64
C GLY A 261 4.62 -8.31 -15.30
N TYR A 262 5.49 -7.61 -14.58
CA TYR A 262 5.90 -8.00 -13.23
C TYR A 262 4.74 -7.97 -12.21
N GLY A 263 3.86 -6.96 -12.29
CA GLY A 263 2.64 -6.87 -11.48
C GLY A 263 1.70 -8.04 -11.71
N ILE A 264 1.43 -8.38 -12.97
CA ILE A 264 0.62 -9.54 -13.35
C ILE A 264 1.23 -10.82 -12.75
N TYR A 265 2.55 -11.01 -12.89
CA TYR A 265 3.24 -12.13 -12.25
C TYR A 265 3.03 -12.17 -10.72
N VAL A 266 3.16 -11.03 -10.04
CA VAL A 266 2.96 -10.94 -8.58
C VAL A 266 1.51 -11.30 -8.19
N ILE A 267 0.52 -10.83 -8.93
CA ILE A 267 -0.90 -11.11 -8.71
C ILE A 267 -1.18 -12.61 -8.89
N LEU A 268 -0.78 -13.17 -10.03
CA LEU A 268 -0.99 -14.58 -10.36
C LEU A 268 -0.29 -15.51 -9.35
N ALA A 269 0.97 -15.24 -9.01
CA ALA A 269 1.71 -16.00 -8.02
C ALA A 269 1.02 -15.96 -6.64
N SER A 270 0.42 -14.83 -6.28
CA SER A 270 -0.32 -14.68 -5.02
C SER A 270 -1.63 -15.46 -5.04
N LEU A 271 -2.37 -15.47 -6.16
CA LEU A 271 -3.59 -16.26 -6.33
C LEU A 271 -3.30 -17.76 -6.26
N VAL A 272 -2.32 -18.24 -7.02
CA VAL A 272 -1.90 -19.66 -7.01
C VAL A 272 -1.48 -20.10 -5.60
N SER A 273 -0.74 -19.26 -4.87
CA SER A 273 -0.32 -19.58 -3.50
C SER A 273 -1.48 -19.68 -2.50
N ARG A 274 -2.64 -19.08 -2.79
CA ARG A 274 -3.85 -19.17 -1.96
C ARG A 274 -4.69 -20.38 -2.33
N LEU A 275 -4.78 -20.70 -3.62
CA LEU A 275 -5.54 -21.86 -4.12
C LEU A 275 -4.80 -23.18 -3.84
N GLY A 276 -3.46 -23.17 -3.90
CA GLY A 276 -2.62 -24.36 -3.70
C GLY A 276 -2.33 -24.71 -2.24
N LYS A 277 -2.79 -23.91 -1.27
CA LYS A 277 -2.71 -24.32 0.14
C LYS A 277 -3.90 -25.24 0.43
N PRO A 278 -3.70 -26.55 0.70
CA PRO A 278 -4.77 -27.33 1.31
C PRO A 278 -5.22 -26.55 2.54
N LYS A 279 -6.55 -26.38 2.71
CA LYS A 279 -7.10 -25.78 3.93
C LYS A 279 -6.41 -26.49 5.09
N ALA A 280 -5.55 -25.77 5.82
CA ALA A 280 -4.87 -26.36 6.96
C ALA A 280 -5.95 -27.02 7.79
N ALA A 281 -5.87 -28.35 7.95
CA ALA A 281 -6.79 -29.08 8.81
C ALA A 281 -6.83 -28.30 10.11
N ARG A 282 -8.02 -27.79 10.47
CA ARG A 282 -8.19 -27.03 11.70
C ARG A 282 -7.83 -28.01 12.81
N ARG A 283 -6.59 -27.94 13.29
CA ARG A 283 -6.12 -28.66 14.46
C ARG A 283 -7.11 -28.38 15.58
N ARG A 284 -8.01 -29.33 15.81
CA ARG A 284 -9.04 -29.18 16.82
C ARG A 284 -8.41 -29.68 18.10
N VAL A 285 -8.14 -28.77 19.02
CA VAL A 285 -7.74 -29.14 20.36
C VAL A 285 -8.99 -29.69 21.04
N VAL A 286 -9.01 -30.99 21.28
CA VAL A 286 -10.08 -31.67 22.02
C VAL A 286 -9.55 -31.96 23.42
N ARG A 287 -10.29 -31.52 24.43
CA ARG A 287 -10.03 -31.87 25.83
C ARG A 287 -10.61 -33.25 26.08
N VAL A 288 -9.75 -34.21 26.36
CA VAL A 288 -10.13 -35.58 26.71
C VAL A 288 -9.65 -35.90 28.12
N ARG A 289 -10.35 -36.82 28.78
CA ARG A 289 -9.91 -37.38 30.05
C ARG A 289 -8.78 -38.37 29.78
N ALA A 290 -7.73 -38.34 30.60
CA ALA A 290 -6.55 -39.18 30.48
C ALA A 290 -6.15 -39.77 31.83
N CYS A 291 -5.50 -40.93 31.78
CA CYS A 291 -5.02 -41.64 32.94
C CYS A 291 -3.81 -40.88 33.52
N PRO A 292 -3.79 -40.55 34.83
CA PRO A 292 -2.67 -39.84 35.43
C PRO A 292 -1.37 -40.66 35.44
N SER A 293 -1.46 -41.99 35.39
CA SER A 293 -0.29 -42.88 35.43
C SER A 293 0.39 -43.04 34.06
N CYS A 294 -0.36 -43.35 33.00
CA CYS A 294 0.22 -43.63 31.68
C CYS A 294 -0.14 -42.61 30.58
N GLY A 295 -1.03 -41.66 30.86
CA GLY A 295 -1.53 -40.69 29.88
C GLY A 295 -2.47 -41.29 28.81
N GLY A 296 -2.88 -42.55 28.97
CA GLY A 296 -3.83 -43.25 28.13
C GLY A 296 -5.24 -42.66 28.21
N VAL A 297 -5.99 -42.70 27.10
CA VAL A 297 -7.32 -42.07 26.98
C VAL A 297 -8.45 -43.06 26.79
N ARG A 298 -8.14 -44.36 26.80
CA ARG A 298 -9.10 -45.44 26.62
C ARG A 298 -9.45 -46.04 27.97
N PHE A 299 -10.75 -46.09 28.28
CA PHE A 299 -11.26 -46.57 29.56
C PHE A 299 -12.40 -47.56 29.37
N LEU A 300 -12.45 -48.57 30.24
CA LEU A 300 -13.59 -49.45 30.43
C LEU A 300 -14.34 -49.00 31.69
N TYR A 301 -15.63 -48.69 31.57
CA TYR A 301 -16.48 -48.36 32.71
C TYR A 301 -16.85 -49.63 33.47
N LEU A 302 -16.62 -49.64 34.79
CA LEU A 302 -16.87 -50.80 35.64
C LEU A 302 -18.13 -50.66 36.53
N GLY A 303 -18.80 -49.51 36.50
CA GLY A 303 -19.90 -49.17 37.43
C GLY A 303 -19.44 -48.23 38.55
N GLU A 304 -20.39 -47.58 39.22
CA GLU A 304 -20.14 -46.73 40.41
C GLU A 304 -19.08 -45.63 40.24
N GLY A 305 -18.95 -45.06 39.03
CA GLY A 305 -17.94 -44.03 38.75
C GLY A 305 -16.51 -44.55 38.64
N LEU A 306 -16.30 -45.87 38.55
CA LEU A 306 -15.00 -46.50 38.37
C LEU A 306 -14.70 -46.77 36.89
N TYR A 307 -13.47 -46.47 36.50
CA TYR A 307 -12.93 -46.63 35.16
C TYR A 307 -11.62 -47.43 35.20
N ARG A 308 -11.48 -48.45 34.37
CA ARG A 308 -10.20 -49.14 34.13
C ARG A 308 -9.53 -48.59 32.87
N CYS A 309 -8.33 -48.03 33.01
CA CYS A 309 -7.52 -47.65 31.86
C CYS A 309 -7.13 -48.89 31.04
N LEU A 310 -7.44 -48.89 29.74
CA LEU A 310 -7.13 -50.01 28.85
C LEU A 310 -5.65 -50.07 28.47
N ASP A 311 -4.88 -49.01 28.71
CA ASP A 311 -3.46 -48.94 28.34
C ASP A 311 -2.53 -49.47 29.45
N CYS A 312 -2.85 -49.24 30.73
CA CYS A 312 -2.03 -49.70 31.86
C CYS A 312 -2.77 -50.58 32.89
N GLY A 313 -4.08 -50.80 32.72
CA GLY A 313 -4.89 -51.61 33.62
C GLY A 313 -5.29 -50.95 34.94
N MET A 314 -4.84 -49.72 35.20
CA MET A 314 -5.14 -48.99 36.44
C MET A 314 -6.64 -48.68 36.56
N VAL A 315 -7.21 -48.91 37.75
CA VAL A 315 -8.60 -48.56 38.08
C VAL A 315 -8.60 -47.21 38.79
N LEU A 316 -9.43 -46.29 38.32
CA LEU A 316 -9.48 -44.88 38.72
C LEU A 316 -10.94 -44.48 38.95
N ARG A 317 -11.18 -43.55 39.87
CA ARG A 317 -12.48 -42.88 39.98
C ARG A 317 -12.55 -41.76 38.94
N GLU A 318 -13.77 -41.34 38.62
CA GLU A 318 -14.00 -40.24 37.66
C GLU A 318 -13.23 -38.96 38.02
N GLU A 319 -13.12 -38.66 39.31
CA GLU A 319 -12.42 -37.51 39.89
C GLU A 319 -10.89 -37.58 39.77
N ASP A 320 -10.32 -38.78 39.59
CA ASP A 320 -8.87 -38.99 39.44
C ASP A 320 -8.39 -38.79 37.99
N LEU A 321 -9.31 -38.59 37.04
CA LEU A 321 -8.98 -38.42 35.63
C LEU A 321 -8.48 -37.01 35.33
N VAL A 322 -7.32 -36.90 34.68
CA VAL A 322 -6.75 -35.60 34.29
C VAL A 322 -7.23 -35.16 32.92
N ILE A 323 -7.45 -33.86 32.72
CA ILE A 323 -7.80 -33.32 31.41
C ILE A 323 -6.53 -33.14 30.58
N LYS A 324 -6.45 -33.83 29.45
CA LYS A 324 -5.37 -33.72 28.47
C LYS A 324 -5.91 -33.08 27.19
N GLU A 325 -5.20 -32.08 26.69
CA GLU A 325 -5.47 -31.48 25.40
C GLU A 325 -4.79 -32.31 24.31
N ILE A 326 -5.58 -32.89 23.41
CA ILE A 326 -5.08 -33.63 22.26
C ILE A 326 -5.38 -32.84 21.00
N VAL A 327 -4.35 -32.70 20.17
CA VAL A 327 -4.47 -32.11 18.84
C VAL A 327 -4.97 -33.19 17.90
N VAL A 328 -6.22 -33.08 17.46
CA VAL A 328 -6.77 -33.96 16.42
C VAL A 328 -6.55 -33.28 15.07
N GLU A 329 -5.88 -33.99 14.16
CA GLU A 329 -5.70 -33.58 12.75
C GLU A 329 -6.85 -34.08 11.89
#